data_AF-A0A6J8A103-F1
#
_entry.id   AF-A0A6J8A103-F1
#
_cell.length_a   1.000
_cell.length_b   1.000
_cell.length_c   1.000
_cell.angle_alpha   90.00
_cell.angle_beta   90.00
_cell.angle_gamma   90.00
#
_symmetry.space_group_name_H-M   'P 1'
#
loop_
_entity.id
_entity.type
_entity.pdbx_description
1 polymer ?
#
loop_
_entity_poly.entity_id
_entity_poly.type
_entity_poly.pdbx_seq_one_letter_code
_entity_poly.pdbx_strand_id
1 'polypeptide(L)'
;MRLQQYVYVCSSCEELVDTRKESLDDHTAKHNHDNSINFHRAFSDFIFRPGPGHIELNMAKCLLNFCWPILLPMVSALGFRTKKALDVVKRGTDHHRSKHILFTLFDALARELLLTHVRNSLESGAPVSLESFNDWVRDSVVDPNYLFLFDMCFTFLLAFKRTITKLSWQPEYSLRPLFFAGNHPKYQELHLRDLCDRVQYPPELALEMKNTESFSVSGEFNKGQGADFVHEETNKFIKSFLPPWGP
;
A
#
# COMPACT_ATOMS: atom_id res chain seq x y z
N MET A 1 -6.84 -21.69 -7.17
CA MET A 1 -5.41 -21.96 -7.49
C MET A 1 -5.21 -23.47 -7.55
N ARG A 2 -5.17 -24.07 -8.74
CA ARG A 2 -4.69 -25.46 -8.89
C ARG A 2 -3.22 -25.43 -9.32
N LEU A 3 -2.34 -25.75 -8.38
CA LEU A 3 -0.96 -26.08 -8.69
C LEU A 3 -0.97 -27.30 -9.63
N GLN A 4 -0.31 -27.21 -10.77
CA GLN A 4 -0.06 -28.41 -11.57
C GLN A 4 1.14 -29.11 -10.94
N GLN A 5 0.90 -30.01 -9.98
CA GLN A 5 1.93 -30.66 -9.15
C GLN A 5 3.12 -31.22 -9.95
N TYR A 6 2.85 -31.65 -11.18
CA TYR A 6 3.81 -32.30 -12.06
C TYR A 6 4.23 -31.46 -13.27
N VAL A 7 3.73 -30.24 -13.43
CA VAL A 7 4.06 -29.43 -14.60
C VAL A 7 5.00 -28.30 -14.18
N TYR A 8 6.08 -28.14 -14.93
CA TYR A 8 7.13 -27.15 -14.71
C TYR A 8 7.32 -26.32 -15.99
N VAL A 9 7.89 -25.13 -15.86
CA VAL A 9 8.30 -24.25 -16.95
C VAL A 9 9.82 -24.20 -16.95
N CYS A 10 10.44 -24.51 -18.09
CA CYS A 10 11.88 -24.37 -18.27
C CYS A 10 12.26 -22.89 -18.37
N SER A 11 13.18 -22.40 -17.53
CA SER A 11 13.61 -20.98 -17.59
C SER A 11 14.44 -20.62 -18.83
N SER A 12 14.96 -21.62 -19.57
CA SER A 12 15.75 -21.37 -20.77
C SER A 12 14.92 -21.31 -22.05
N CYS A 13 13.93 -22.19 -22.21
CA CYS A 13 13.12 -22.29 -23.45
C CYS A 13 11.65 -21.94 -23.25
N GLU A 14 11.22 -21.66 -22.01
CA GLU A 14 9.84 -21.32 -21.64
C GLU A 14 8.81 -22.43 -21.91
N GLU A 15 9.25 -23.65 -22.26
CA GLU A 15 8.37 -24.79 -22.50
C GLU A 15 7.85 -25.42 -21.19
N LEU A 16 6.65 -25.99 -21.28
CA LEU A 16 6.00 -26.72 -20.20
C LEU A 16 6.44 -28.19 -20.18
N VAL A 17 6.98 -28.64 -19.05
CA VAL A 17 7.45 -30.02 -18.82
C VAL A 17 6.55 -30.71 -17.81
N ASP A 18 5.83 -31.76 -18.24
CA ASP A 18 5.04 -32.62 -17.35
C ASP A 18 5.91 -33.79 -16.88
N THR A 19 6.32 -33.78 -15.61
CA THR A 19 7.22 -34.78 -15.00
C THR A 19 6.61 -36.18 -14.88
N ARG A 20 5.32 -36.34 -15.19
CA ARG A 20 4.71 -37.67 -15.37
C ARG A 20 5.04 -38.29 -16.74
N LYS A 21 5.51 -37.48 -17.70
CA LYS A 21 5.75 -37.87 -19.09
C LYS A 21 7.23 -37.77 -19.48
N GLU A 22 7.93 -36.76 -18.97
CA GLU A 22 9.34 -36.48 -19.29
C GLU A 22 10.03 -35.98 -18.02
N SER A 23 11.18 -36.57 -17.65
CA SER A 23 11.94 -36.06 -16.50
C SER A 23 12.60 -34.72 -16.84
N LEU A 24 12.87 -33.90 -15.82
CA LEU A 24 13.53 -32.60 -16.03
C LEU A 24 14.95 -32.77 -16.60
N ASP A 25 15.63 -33.86 -16.25
CA ASP A 25 16.96 -34.20 -16.78
C ASP A 25 16.87 -34.61 -18.26
N ASP A 26 15.86 -35.40 -18.64
CA ASP A 26 15.62 -35.79 -20.03
C ASP A 26 15.31 -34.55 -20.90
N HIS A 27 14.48 -33.64 -20.39
CA HIS A 27 14.19 -32.37 -21.06
C HIS A 27 15.46 -31.52 -21.24
N THR A 28 16.27 -31.41 -20.19
CA THR A 28 17.55 -30.68 -20.22
C THR A 28 18.50 -31.24 -21.27
N ALA A 29 18.65 -32.56 -21.31
CA ALA A 29 19.51 -33.26 -22.27
C ALA A 29 18.98 -33.11 -23.71
N LYS A 30 17.67 -33.26 -23.91
CA LYS A 30 17.03 -33.17 -25.23
C LYS A 30 17.14 -31.78 -25.85
N HIS A 31 17.04 -30.73 -25.06
CA HIS A 31 17.14 -29.35 -25.53
C HIS A 31 18.57 -28.79 -25.44
N ASN A 32 19.57 -29.61 -25.10
CA ASN A 32 20.98 -29.21 -24.93
C ASN A 32 21.13 -27.98 -24.02
N HIS A 33 20.34 -27.92 -22.96
CA HIS A 33 20.44 -26.84 -22.00
C HIS A 33 21.59 -27.10 -21.01
N ASP A 34 22.14 -26.03 -20.42
CA ASP A 34 23.18 -26.15 -19.39
C ASP A 34 22.60 -26.71 -18.08
N ASN A 35 23.32 -27.56 -17.35
CA ASN A 35 22.82 -28.18 -16.11
C ASN A 35 22.47 -27.17 -14.99
N SER A 36 22.70 -25.88 -15.19
CA SER A 36 22.33 -24.78 -14.30
C SER A 36 20.90 -24.24 -14.52
N ILE A 37 20.09 -24.79 -15.43
CA ILE A 37 18.73 -24.28 -15.66
C ILE A 37 17.86 -24.48 -14.43
N ASN A 38 17.09 -23.45 -14.12
CA ASN A 38 16.03 -23.54 -13.11
C ASN A 38 14.71 -23.94 -13.76
N PHE A 39 14.00 -24.87 -13.13
CA PHE A 39 12.62 -25.19 -13.47
C PHE A 39 11.69 -24.57 -12.46
N HIS A 40 10.66 -23.87 -12.94
CA HIS A 40 9.65 -23.25 -12.08
C HIS A 40 8.35 -24.04 -12.19
N ARG A 41 7.58 -24.21 -11.11
CA ARG A 41 6.29 -24.90 -11.22
C ARG A 41 5.33 -24.11 -12.12
N ALA A 42 4.57 -24.82 -12.94
CA ALA A 42 3.51 -24.24 -13.74
C ALA A 42 2.22 -24.08 -12.91
N PHE A 43 1.55 -22.95 -13.11
CA PHE A 43 0.29 -22.63 -12.47
C PHE A 43 -0.82 -22.65 -13.53
N SER A 44 -1.91 -23.37 -13.25
CA SER A 44 -3.05 -23.41 -14.17
C SER A 44 -3.94 -22.17 -14.06
N ASP A 45 -3.95 -21.53 -12.89
CA ASP A 45 -4.72 -20.33 -12.61
C ASP A 45 -3.88 -19.33 -11.83
N PHE A 46 -4.00 -18.05 -12.17
CA PHE A 46 -3.48 -16.94 -11.38
C PHE A 46 -4.63 -16.26 -10.65
N ILE A 47 -4.50 -16.06 -9.34
CA ILE A 47 -5.42 -15.21 -8.57
C ILE A 47 -4.74 -13.86 -8.38
N PHE A 48 -5.22 -12.86 -9.10
CA PHE A 48 -4.77 -11.49 -8.90
C PHE A 48 -5.37 -10.93 -7.62
N ARG A 49 -4.51 -10.46 -6.72
CA ARG A 49 -4.90 -9.82 -5.47
C ARG A 49 -4.39 -8.38 -5.44
N PRO A 50 -5.15 -7.44 -4.87
CA PRO A 50 -4.62 -6.12 -4.59
C PRO A 50 -3.40 -6.24 -3.67
N GLY A 51 -2.24 -5.82 -4.16
CA GLY A 51 -1.03 -5.77 -3.33
C GLY A 51 -1.08 -4.63 -2.29
N PRO A 52 -0.14 -4.61 -1.33
CA PRO A 52 -0.08 -3.55 -0.31
C PRO A 52 -0.08 -2.12 -0.89
N GLY A 53 0.61 -1.89 -2.01
CA GLY A 53 0.64 -0.56 -2.64
C GLY A 53 -0.72 -0.12 -3.22
N HIS A 54 -1.58 -1.05 -3.63
CA HIS A 54 -2.95 -0.74 -4.05
C HIS A 54 -3.83 -0.31 -2.85
N ILE A 55 -3.62 -0.95 -1.70
CA ILE A 55 -4.27 -0.58 -0.45
C ILE A 55 -3.83 0.83 -0.03
N GLU A 56 -2.52 1.11 -0.04
CA GLU A 56 -1.96 2.44 0.24
C GLU A 56 -2.50 3.53 -0.69
N LEU A 57 -2.57 3.26 -1.99
CA LEU A 57 -3.16 4.15 -3.00
C LEU A 57 -4.61 4.50 -2.70
N ASN A 58 -5.42 3.51 -2.36
CA ASN A 58 -6.83 3.72 -2.03
C ASN A 58 -6.99 4.51 -0.74
N MET A 59 -6.18 4.21 0.28
CA MET A 59 -6.21 4.96 1.54
C MET A 59 -5.85 6.42 1.35
N ALA A 60 -4.82 6.71 0.54
CA ALA A 60 -4.44 8.06 0.17
C ALA A 60 -5.62 8.79 -0.50
N LYS A 61 -6.31 8.14 -1.44
CA LYS A 61 -7.47 8.71 -2.14
C LYS A 61 -8.64 8.99 -1.19
N CYS A 62 -8.95 8.08 -0.27
CA CYS A 62 -9.99 8.29 0.73
C CYS A 62 -9.67 9.52 1.59
N LEU A 63 -8.44 9.60 2.13
CA LEU A 63 -8.00 10.71 2.97
C LEU A 63 -8.01 12.05 2.22
N LEU A 64 -7.52 12.08 0.97
CA LEU A 64 -7.53 13.29 0.15
C LEU A 64 -8.95 13.80 -0.12
N ASN A 65 -9.89 12.89 -0.39
CA ASN A 65 -11.29 13.27 -0.62
C ASN A 65 -11.97 13.73 0.67
N PHE A 66 -11.76 13.01 1.76
CA PHE A 66 -12.34 13.33 3.07
C PHE A 66 -11.85 14.69 3.60
N CYS A 67 -10.53 14.92 3.52
CA CYS A 67 -9.91 16.16 3.97
C CYS A 67 -9.93 17.28 2.92
N TRP A 68 -10.56 17.09 1.76
CA TRP A 68 -10.47 18.03 0.64
C TRP A 68 -10.79 19.48 1.00
N PRO A 69 -11.85 19.79 1.79
CA PRO A 69 -12.15 21.16 2.19
C PRO A 69 -11.00 21.84 2.97
N ILE A 70 -10.32 21.07 3.84
CA ILE A 70 -9.21 21.54 4.68
C ILE A 70 -7.92 21.62 3.86
N LEU A 71 -7.74 20.69 2.92
CA LEU A 71 -6.57 20.60 2.06
C LEU A 71 -6.53 21.68 0.99
N LEU A 72 -7.69 22.13 0.48
CA LEU A 72 -7.76 23.02 -0.68
C LEU A 72 -6.92 24.31 -0.53
N PRO A 73 -6.97 25.04 0.60
CA PRO A 73 -6.08 26.20 0.82
C PRO A 73 -4.60 25.82 0.84
N MET A 74 -4.26 24.72 1.52
CA MET A 74 -2.87 24.23 1.63
C MET A 74 -2.31 23.83 0.27
N VAL A 75 -3.05 23.03 -0.50
CA VAL A 75 -2.67 22.57 -1.84
C VAL A 75 -2.53 23.74 -2.81
N SER A 76 -3.37 24.77 -2.68
CA SER A 76 -3.24 26.00 -3.45
C SER A 76 -1.96 26.78 -3.10
N ALA A 77 -1.59 26.81 -1.82
CA ALA A 77 -0.34 27.40 -1.34
C ALA A 77 0.90 26.63 -1.82
N LEU A 78 0.78 25.30 -2.00
CA LEU A 78 1.80 24.44 -2.62
C LEU A 78 1.93 24.63 -4.15
N GLY A 79 1.18 25.57 -4.75
CA GLY A 79 1.29 25.94 -6.16
C GLY A 79 0.27 25.28 -7.10
N PHE A 80 -0.57 24.38 -6.60
CA PHE A 80 -1.64 23.75 -7.39
C PHE A 80 -2.86 24.69 -7.46
N ARG A 81 -2.83 25.63 -8.40
CA ARG A 81 -3.86 26.69 -8.48
C ARG A 81 -4.94 26.47 -9.55
N THR A 82 -4.64 25.68 -10.58
CA THR A 82 -5.60 25.43 -11.66
C THR A 82 -6.57 24.33 -11.28
N LYS A 83 -7.82 24.40 -11.78
CA LYS A 83 -8.83 23.34 -11.57
C LYS A 83 -8.29 21.95 -11.95
N LYS A 84 -7.57 21.86 -13.08
CA LYS A 84 -6.95 20.61 -13.54
C LYS A 84 -5.90 20.09 -12.54
N ALA A 85 -5.04 20.97 -12.01
CA ALA A 85 -4.03 20.59 -11.04
C ALA A 85 -4.65 20.15 -9.71
N LEU A 86 -5.67 20.86 -9.24
CA LEU A 86 -6.45 20.52 -8.06
C LEU A 86 -7.16 19.17 -8.23
N ASP A 87 -7.77 18.92 -9.40
CA ASP A 87 -8.43 17.64 -9.70
C ASP A 87 -7.44 16.47 -9.77
N VAL A 88 -6.19 16.70 -10.19
CA VAL A 88 -5.13 15.67 -10.15
C VAL A 88 -4.77 15.31 -8.71
N VAL A 89 -4.63 16.32 -7.85
CA VAL A 89 -4.35 16.10 -6.42
C VAL A 89 -5.53 15.40 -5.76
N LYS A 90 -6.76 15.89 -5.93
CA LYS A 90 -7.97 15.31 -5.32
C LYS A 90 -8.16 13.84 -5.69
N ARG A 91 -7.88 13.49 -6.95
CA ARG A 91 -7.98 12.11 -7.44
C ARG A 91 -6.84 11.20 -6.97
N GLY A 92 -5.81 11.76 -6.35
CA GLY A 92 -4.64 11.01 -5.89
C GLY A 92 -3.98 10.22 -7.02
N THR A 93 -3.87 10.82 -8.21
CA THR A 93 -3.36 10.12 -9.42
C THR A 93 -1.86 9.83 -9.32
N ASP A 94 -1.12 10.69 -8.63
CA ASP A 94 0.29 10.49 -8.32
C ASP A 94 0.41 10.08 -6.84
N HIS A 95 0.81 8.83 -6.60
CA HIS A 95 0.92 8.26 -5.26
C HIS A 95 1.93 9.02 -4.38
N HIS A 96 3.10 9.33 -4.93
CA HIS A 96 4.18 9.97 -4.18
C HIS A 96 3.78 11.39 -3.78
N ARG A 97 3.17 12.16 -4.68
CA ARG A 97 2.65 13.50 -4.36
C ARG A 97 1.53 13.44 -3.33
N SER A 98 0.61 12.48 -3.47
CA SER A 98 -0.48 12.27 -2.53
C SER A 98 0.04 11.99 -1.12
N LYS A 99 1.04 11.11 -1.01
CA LYS A 99 1.76 10.82 0.24
C LYS A 99 2.37 12.09 0.83
N HIS A 100 3.11 12.87 0.05
CA HIS A 100 3.76 14.10 0.54
C HIS A 100 2.73 15.11 1.06
N ILE A 101 1.64 15.33 0.32
CA ILE A 101 0.57 16.26 0.73
C ILE A 101 -0.09 15.81 2.04
N LEU A 102 -0.37 14.51 2.19
CA LEU A 102 -0.96 13.97 3.42
C LEU A 102 0.02 14.02 4.61
N PHE A 103 1.32 13.88 4.37
CA PHE A 103 2.33 14.07 5.42
C PHE A 103 2.44 15.53 5.84
N THR A 104 2.40 16.46 4.89
CA THR A 104 2.34 17.89 5.20
C THR A 104 1.08 18.23 5.99
N LEU A 105 -0.07 17.65 5.63
CA LEU A 105 -1.30 17.81 6.41
C LEU A 105 -1.13 17.28 7.84
N PHE A 106 -0.58 16.07 8.01
CA PHE A 106 -0.30 15.51 9.32
C PHE A 106 0.57 16.44 10.16
N ASP A 107 1.69 16.91 9.61
CA ASP A 107 2.61 17.79 10.34
C ASP A 107 1.94 19.13 10.68
N ALA A 108 1.09 19.68 9.80
CA ALA A 108 0.35 20.91 10.04
C ALA A 108 -0.69 20.75 11.17
N LEU A 109 -1.51 19.70 11.12
CA LEU A 109 -2.53 19.44 12.14
C LEU A 109 -1.90 19.11 13.50
N ALA A 110 -0.84 18.28 13.51
CA ALA A 110 -0.12 17.95 14.74
C ALA A 110 0.46 19.20 15.40
N ARG A 111 1.03 20.12 14.61
CA ARG A 111 1.58 21.39 15.11
C ARG A 111 0.50 22.28 15.69
N GLU A 112 -0.65 22.41 15.02
CA GLU A 112 -1.76 23.22 15.54
C GLU A 112 -2.28 22.68 16.87
N LEU A 113 -2.49 21.36 16.97
CA LEU A 113 -2.92 20.69 18.21
C LEU A 113 -1.92 20.89 19.36
N LEU A 114 -0.63 20.67 19.09
CA LEU A 114 0.43 20.83 20.08
C LEU A 114 0.57 22.29 20.52
N LEU A 115 0.47 23.24 19.59
CA LEU A 115 0.61 24.65 19.87
C LEU A 115 -0.54 25.17 20.75
N THR A 116 -1.77 24.69 20.53
CA THR A 116 -2.91 24.97 21.41
C THR A 116 -2.68 24.42 22.81
N HIS A 117 -2.23 23.16 22.94
CA HIS A 117 -1.90 22.57 24.24
C HIS A 117 -0.81 23.36 24.98
N VAL A 118 0.27 23.71 24.29
CA VAL A 118 1.39 24.47 24.86
C VAL A 118 0.93 25.83 25.34
N ARG A 119 0.12 26.55 24.56
CA ARG A 119 -0.42 27.86 24.96
C ARG A 119 -1.29 27.75 26.21
N ASN A 120 -2.22 26.80 26.22
CA ASN A 120 -3.10 26.58 27.38
C ASN A 120 -2.28 26.23 28.63
N SER A 121 -1.26 25.37 28.47
CA SER A 121 -0.37 24.98 29.57
C SER A 121 0.44 26.16 30.11
N LEU A 122 0.93 27.04 29.23
CA LEU A 122 1.65 28.25 29.63
C LEU A 122 0.74 29.24 30.35
N GLU A 123 -0.50 29.41 29.89
CA GLU A 123 -1.49 30.29 30.52
C GLU A 123 -1.94 29.77 31.90
N SER A 124 -2.10 28.46 32.05
CA SER A 124 -2.53 27.83 33.31
C SER A 124 -1.37 27.48 34.26
N GLY A 125 -0.12 27.67 33.84
CA GLY A 125 1.07 27.24 34.59
C GLY A 125 1.22 25.70 34.70
N ALA A 126 0.57 24.94 33.82
CA ALA A 126 0.63 23.48 33.80
C ALA A 126 1.90 22.98 33.10
N PRO A 127 2.40 21.77 33.44
CA PRO A 127 3.55 21.19 32.78
C PRO A 127 3.25 20.82 31.32
N VAL A 128 4.24 21.03 30.44
CA VAL A 128 4.19 20.57 29.05
C VAL A 128 4.93 19.25 28.94
N SER A 129 4.19 18.14 28.80
CA SER A 129 4.71 16.80 28.55
C SER A 129 3.78 16.04 27.62
N LEU A 130 4.22 14.85 27.18
CA LEU A 130 3.35 13.95 26.41
C LEU A 130 2.15 13.47 27.24
N GLU A 131 2.36 13.18 28.53
CA GLU A 131 1.29 12.78 29.43
C GLU A 131 0.28 13.92 29.58
N SER A 132 0.76 15.16 29.80
CA SER A 132 -0.15 16.30 29.93
C SER A 132 -0.90 16.61 28.64
N PHE A 133 -0.30 16.36 27.48
CA PHE A 133 -1.01 16.46 26.19
C PHE A 133 -2.13 15.43 26.08
N ASN A 134 -1.87 14.16 26.44
CA ASN A 134 -2.89 13.11 26.40
C ASN A 134 -4.04 13.39 27.38
N ASP A 135 -3.72 13.85 28.59
CA ASP A 135 -4.72 14.24 29.58
C ASP A 135 -5.52 15.46 29.11
N TRP A 136 -4.87 16.46 28.51
CA TRP A 136 -5.54 17.63 27.95
C TRP A 136 -6.54 17.23 26.85
N VAL A 137 -6.14 16.37 25.90
CA VAL A 137 -7.04 15.88 24.85
C VAL A 137 -8.22 15.12 25.44
N ARG A 138 -7.98 14.24 26.42
CA ARG A 138 -9.04 13.40 27.01
C ARG A 138 -10.02 14.19 27.86
N ASP A 139 -9.51 15.12 28.67
CA ASP A 139 -10.26 15.70 29.79
C ASP A 139 -10.62 17.17 29.57
N SER A 140 -9.91 17.89 28.70
CA SER A 140 -10.05 19.35 28.55
C SER A 140 -10.55 19.80 27.17
N VAL A 141 -10.38 18.99 26.12
CA VAL A 141 -10.85 19.34 24.78
C VAL A 141 -12.35 19.02 24.66
N VAL A 142 -13.16 20.07 24.69
CA VAL A 142 -14.62 19.96 24.51
C VAL A 142 -15.05 20.40 23.10
N ASP A 143 -14.22 21.19 22.41
CA ASP A 143 -14.53 21.69 21.07
C ASP A 143 -14.49 20.52 20.05
N PRO A 144 -15.62 20.25 19.36
CA PRO A 144 -15.72 19.14 18.41
C PRO A 144 -14.75 19.27 17.23
N ASN A 145 -14.31 20.48 16.88
CA ASN A 145 -13.32 20.68 15.82
C ASN A 145 -11.94 20.16 16.27
N TYR A 146 -11.56 20.41 17.52
CA TYR A 146 -10.28 19.92 18.05
C TYR A 146 -10.30 18.41 18.25
N LEU A 147 -11.42 17.83 18.69
CA LEU A 147 -11.62 16.38 18.72
C LEU A 147 -11.50 15.76 17.33
N PHE A 148 -12.14 16.36 16.33
CA PHE A 148 -12.03 15.94 14.94
C PHE A 148 -10.59 16.02 14.42
N LEU A 149 -9.88 17.11 14.69
CA LEU A 149 -8.47 17.26 14.30
C LEU A 149 -7.59 16.21 14.96
N PHE A 150 -7.83 15.91 16.24
CA PHE A 150 -7.11 14.86 16.97
C PHE A 150 -7.32 13.49 16.32
N ASP A 151 -8.57 13.10 16.07
CA ASP A 151 -8.88 11.83 15.40
C ASP A 151 -8.28 11.77 14.00
N MET A 152 -8.41 12.85 13.22
CA MET A 152 -7.81 12.91 11.90
C MET A 152 -6.30 12.76 11.91
N CYS A 153 -5.63 13.43 12.85
CA CYS A 153 -4.18 13.42 12.96
C CYS A 153 -3.64 12.09 13.50
N PHE A 154 -4.10 11.67 14.67
CA PHE A 154 -3.50 10.58 15.44
C PHE A 154 -4.12 9.21 15.17
N THR A 155 -5.36 9.15 14.67
CA THR A 155 -5.98 7.88 14.26
C THR A 155 -5.69 7.60 12.79
N PHE A 156 -6.06 8.52 11.90
CA PHE A 156 -6.05 8.24 10.47
C PHE A 156 -4.72 8.58 9.78
N LEU A 157 -4.25 9.82 9.87
CA LEU A 157 -3.02 10.24 9.18
C LEU A 157 -1.76 9.57 9.75
N LEU A 158 -1.69 9.38 11.06
CA LEU A 158 -0.59 8.65 11.71
C LEU A 158 -0.55 7.18 11.28
N ALA A 159 -1.70 6.51 11.22
CA ALA A 159 -1.77 5.13 10.74
C ALA A 159 -1.33 5.03 9.27
N PHE A 160 -1.73 5.99 8.43
CA PHE A 160 -1.32 6.04 7.02
C PHE A 160 0.20 6.23 6.91
N LYS A 161 0.77 7.14 7.70
CA LYS A 161 2.23 7.37 7.77
C LYS A 161 2.97 6.10 8.20
N ARG A 162 2.49 5.39 9.23
CA ARG A 162 3.06 4.11 9.70
C ARG A 162 2.98 2.98 8.67
N THR A 163 1.91 2.94 7.86
CA THR A 163 1.75 2.01 6.72
C THR A 163 2.88 2.20 5.75
N ILE A 164 3.06 3.42 5.28
CA ILE A 164 4.02 3.74 4.23
C ILE A 164 5.47 3.59 4.72
N THR A 165 5.74 3.88 5.98
CA THR A 165 7.09 3.71 6.56
C THR A 165 7.38 2.29 7.03
N LYS A 166 6.43 1.34 6.88
CA LYS A 166 6.56 -0.07 7.29
C LYS A 166 6.91 -0.23 8.77
N LEU A 167 6.53 0.74 9.59
CA LEU A 167 6.81 0.77 11.03
C LEU A 167 5.78 -0.04 11.84
N SER A 168 4.70 -0.54 11.23
CA SER A 168 3.78 -1.47 11.87
C SER A 168 3.28 -2.52 10.87
N TRP A 169 3.00 -3.72 11.39
CA TRP A 169 2.60 -4.89 10.60
C TRP A 169 1.11 -4.89 10.20
N GLN A 170 0.27 -4.00 10.75
CA GLN A 170 -1.20 -4.06 10.55
C GLN A 170 -1.93 -2.69 10.59
N PRO A 171 -1.44 -1.63 9.93
CA PRO A 171 -2.10 -0.33 9.97
C PRO A 171 -3.42 -0.29 9.16
N GLU A 172 -3.63 -1.30 8.31
CA GLU A 172 -4.89 -1.58 7.61
C GLU A 172 -6.08 -1.64 8.58
N TYR A 173 -5.89 -2.18 9.79
CA TYR A 173 -6.94 -2.32 10.80
C TYR A 173 -7.42 -0.97 11.34
N SER A 174 -6.48 -0.08 11.67
CA SER A 174 -6.80 1.29 12.13
C SER A 174 -7.48 2.13 11.04
N LEU A 175 -7.29 1.74 9.77
CA LEU A 175 -7.80 2.45 8.60
C LEU A 175 -8.98 1.77 7.93
N ARG A 176 -9.46 0.64 8.48
CA ARG A 176 -10.69 -0.05 8.03
C ARG A 176 -11.87 0.90 7.88
N PRO A 177 -12.18 1.80 8.82
CA PRO A 177 -13.30 2.72 8.65
C PRO A 177 -13.19 3.57 7.39
N LEU A 178 -11.99 4.05 7.05
CA LEU A 178 -11.75 4.84 5.83
C LEU A 178 -11.72 3.97 4.56
N PHE A 179 -11.24 2.74 4.67
CA PHE A 179 -11.25 1.77 3.57
C PHE A 179 -12.69 1.41 3.17
N PHE A 180 -13.59 1.24 4.13
CA PHE A 180 -15.01 0.95 3.89
C PHE A 180 -15.86 2.19 3.61
N ALA A 181 -15.48 3.37 4.13
CA ALA A 181 -16.18 4.62 3.83
C ALA A 181 -15.91 5.14 2.39
N GLY A 182 -14.77 4.78 1.80
CA GLY A 182 -14.51 5.09 0.38
C GLY A 182 -15.41 4.29 -0.55
N ASN A 183 -15.88 4.91 -1.64
CA ASN A 183 -16.68 4.20 -2.65
C ASN A 183 -15.77 3.36 -3.58
N HIS A 184 -15.20 2.29 -3.03
CA HIS A 184 -14.31 1.36 -3.72
C HIS A 184 -14.85 -0.08 -3.67
N PRO A 185 -16.08 -0.33 -4.19
CA PRO A 185 -16.80 -1.58 -3.98
C PRO A 185 -16.01 -2.81 -4.46
N LYS A 186 -15.25 -2.68 -5.55
CA LYS A 186 -14.42 -3.77 -6.09
C LYS A 186 -13.27 -4.15 -5.15
N TYR A 187 -12.57 -3.19 -4.56
CA TYR A 187 -11.47 -3.49 -3.63
C TYR A 187 -11.98 -4.05 -2.31
N GLN A 188 -13.12 -3.54 -1.84
CA GLN A 188 -13.79 -4.05 -0.65
C GLN A 188 -14.27 -5.48 -0.85
N GLU A 189 -14.92 -5.77 -1.99
CA GLU A 189 -15.36 -7.12 -2.35
C GLU A 189 -14.16 -8.08 -2.46
N LEU A 190 -13.09 -7.68 -3.17
CA LEU A 190 -11.89 -8.50 -3.31
C LEU A 190 -11.25 -8.80 -1.96
N HIS A 191 -11.15 -7.80 -1.08
CA HIS A 191 -10.58 -7.98 0.26
C HIS A 191 -11.45 -8.89 1.13
N LEU A 192 -12.76 -8.68 1.14
CA LEU A 192 -13.70 -9.51 1.92
C LEU A 192 -13.72 -10.95 1.41
N ARG A 193 -13.71 -11.16 0.09
CA ARG A 193 -13.64 -12.49 -0.51
C ARG A 193 -12.33 -13.19 -0.14
N ASP A 194 -11.19 -12.51 -0.24
CA ASP A 194 -9.89 -13.08 0.17
C ASP A 194 -9.87 -13.46 1.66
N LEU A 195 -10.43 -12.63 2.54
CA LEU A 195 -10.55 -12.96 3.97
C LEU A 195 -11.45 -14.17 4.21
N CYS A 196 -12.62 -14.24 3.56
CA CYS A 196 -13.54 -15.36 3.68
C CYS A 196 -12.92 -16.67 3.18
N ASP A 197 -12.22 -16.62 2.05
CA ASP A 197 -11.56 -17.78 1.47
C ASP A 197 -10.46 -18.30 2.41
N ARG A 198 -9.63 -17.41 2.97
CA ARG A 198 -8.53 -17.78 3.89
C ARG A 198 -8.99 -18.45 5.16
N VAL A 199 -10.08 -17.98 5.75
CA VAL A 199 -10.65 -18.59 6.97
C VAL A 199 -11.09 -20.03 6.71
N GLN A 200 -11.42 -20.36 5.45
CA GLN A 200 -11.85 -21.68 5.03
C GLN A 200 -10.71 -22.57 4.53
N TYR A 201 -9.48 -22.06 4.41
CA TYR A 201 -8.37 -22.86 3.91
C TYR A 201 -7.98 -23.96 4.90
N PRO A 202 -7.80 -25.20 4.44
CA PRO A 202 -7.17 -26.23 5.26
C PRO A 202 -5.71 -25.82 5.58
N PRO A 203 -5.14 -26.27 6.72
CA PRO A 203 -3.83 -25.83 7.18
C PRO A 203 -2.70 -25.98 6.15
N GLU A 204 -2.75 -27.05 5.35
CA GLU A 204 -1.77 -27.34 4.32
C GLU A 204 -1.79 -26.29 3.20
N LEU A 205 -2.98 -25.88 2.77
CA LEU A 205 -3.15 -24.82 1.77
C LEU A 205 -2.77 -23.45 2.33
N ALA A 206 -3.10 -23.18 3.60
CA ALA A 206 -2.71 -21.93 4.24
C ALA A 206 -1.18 -21.77 4.32
N LEU A 207 -0.46 -22.86 4.63
CA LEU A 207 1.00 -22.89 4.65
C LEU A 207 1.57 -22.69 3.24
N GLU A 208 1.03 -23.36 2.24
CA GLU A 208 1.48 -23.23 0.85
C GLU A 208 1.24 -21.82 0.30
N MET A 209 0.07 -21.24 0.56
CA MET A 209 -0.25 -19.86 0.17
C MET A 209 0.74 -18.88 0.78
N LYS A 210 1.08 -19.04 2.08
CA LYS A 210 2.08 -18.19 2.74
C LYS A 210 3.46 -18.27 2.05
N ASN A 211 3.84 -19.45 1.55
CA ASN A 211 5.12 -19.68 0.89
C ASN A 211 5.15 -19.19 -0.57
N THR A 212 3.99 -19.01 -1.20
CA THR A 212 3.86 -18.74 -2.65
C THR A 212 3.21 -17.39 -2.97
N GLU A 213 2.76 -16.64 -1.96
CA GLU A 213 1.97 -15.41 -2.12
C GLU A 213 2.77 -14.19 -2.56
N SER A 214 4.10 -14.18 -2.39
CA SER A 214 4.95 -13.06 -2.81
C SER A 214 5.83 -13.43 -4.00
N PHE A 215 5.78 -12.61 -5.04
CA PHE A 215 6.85 -12.54 -6.03
C PHE A 215 7.68 -11.29 -5.67
N SER A 216 9.00 -11.43 -5.53
CA SER A 216 9.89 -10.30 -5.25
C SER A 216 11.10 -10.40 -6.15
N VAL A 217 11.31 -9.37 -6.98
CA VAL A 217 12.51 -9.29 -7.84
C VAL A 217 13.77 -9.14 -6.98
N SER A 218 13.61 -8.65 -5.74
CA SER A 218 14.70 -8.41 -4.81
C SER A 218 14.84 -9.47 -3.71
N GLY A 219 13.94 -10.46 -3.65
CA GLY A 219 13.87 -11.44 -2.56
C GLY A 219 13.37 -10.89 -1.21
N GLU A 220 13.20 -9.58 -1.07
CA GLU A 220 12.68 -8.97 0.16
C GLU A 220 11.15 -8.95 0.18
N PHE A 221 10.55 -9.75 1.07
CA PHE A 221 9.10 -9.79 1.30
C PHE A 221 8.53 -8.42 1.70
N ASN A 222 9.27 -7.69 2.54
CA ASN A 222 8.82 -6.40 3.08
C ASN A 222 8.85 -5.26 2.07
N LYS A 223 9.43 -5.43 0.87
CA LYS A 223 9.47 -4.35 -0.12
C LYS A 223 8.09 -4.00 -0.68
N GLY A 224 7.11 -4.91 -0.59
CA GLY A 224 5.74 -4.65 -1.06
C GLY A 224 5.69 -4.48 -2.58
N GLN A 225 6.63 -5.11 -3.30
CA GLN A 225 6.72 -5.09 -4.75
C GLN A 225 5.53 -5.87 -5.33
N GLY A 226 4.42 -5.17 -5.59
CA GLY A 226 3.33 -5.69 -6.42
C GLY A 226 3.77 -5.78 -7.89
N ALA A 227 3.18 -6.70 -8.66
CA ALA A 227 3.64 -6.99 -10.03
C ALA A 227 3.48 -5.77 -10.95
N ASP A 228 2.45 -5.00 -10.65
CA ASP A 228 2.19 -3.67 -11.18
C ASP A 228 3.33 -2.67 -10.89
N PHE A 229 3.84 -2.60 -9.66
CA PHE A 229 4.93 -1.68 -9.29
C PHE A 229 6.24 -2.08 -9.95
N VAL A 230 6.56 -3.38 -9.97
CA VAL A 230 7.75 -3.89 -10.67
C VAL A 230 7.66 -3.55 -12.15
N HIS A 231 6.52 -3.83 -12.78
CA HIS A 231 6.31 -3.51 -14.18
C HIS A 231 6.35 -1.99 -14.44
N GLU A 232 5.85 -1.15 -13.51
CA GLU A 232 5.96 0.30 -13.60
C GLU A 232 7.42 0.78 -13.52
N GLU A 233 8.22 0.24 -12.60
CA GLU A 233 9.65 0.54 -12.46
C GLU A 233 10.43 0.10 -13.70
N THR A 234 10.20 -1.12 -14.19
CA THR A 234 10.80 -1.61 -15.44
C THR A 234 10.41 -0.73 -16.61
N ASN A 235 9.14 -0.30 -16.71
CA ASN A 235 8.71 0.61 -17.76
C ASN A 235 9.34 2.00 -17.65
N LYS A 236 9.50 2.54 -16.44
CA LYS A 236 10.22 3.82 -16.22
C LYS A 236 11.69 3.69 -16.64
N PHE A 237 12.32 2.58 -16.30
CA PHE A 237 13.69 2.27 -16.69
C PHE A 237 13.81 2.16 -18.22
N ILE A 238 12.95 1.37 -18.89
CA ILE A 238 12.96 1.25 -20.36
C ILE A 238 12.74 2.61 -21.02
N LYS A 239 11.78 3.41 -20.51
CA LYS A 239 11.49 4.75 -21.04
C LYS A 239 12.63 5.75 -20.84
N SER A 240 13.54 5.55 -19.88
CA SER A 240 14.69 6.44 -19.71
C SER A 240 15.72 6.29 -20.83
N PHE A 241 15.73 5.15 -21.54
CA PHE A 241 16.54 4.93 -22.73
C PHE A 241 15.90 5.45 -24.00
N LEU A 242 14.61 5.83 -23.96
CA LEU A 242 13.93 6.43 -25.10
C LEU A 242 14.20 7.94 -25.13
N PRO A 243 14.45 8.54 -26.30
CA PRO A 243 14.58 9.99 -26.40
C PRO A 243 13.30 10.69 -25.91
N PRO A 244 13.41 11.89 -25.30
CA PRO A 244 12.28 12.62 -24.70
C PRO A 244 11.20 13.02 -25.70
N TRP A 245 11.55 12.98 -26.99
CA TRP A 245 10.64 13.05 -28.12
C TRP A 245 10.50 11.61 -28.59
N GLY A 246 9.35 10.98 -28.33
CA GLY A 246 9.05 9.66 -28.89
C GLY A 246 9.12 9.66 -30.43
N PRO A 247 8.91 8.51 -31.09
CA PRO A 247 8.82 8.47 -32.55
C PRO A 247 7.82 9.49 -33.11
#